data_AF-A0A0F9K0D3-F1
#
_entry.id   AF-A0A0F9K0D3-F1
#
_cell.length_a   1.000
_cell.length_b   1.000
_cell.length_c   1.000
_cell.angle_alpha   90.00
_cell.angle_beta   90.00
_cell.angle_gamma   90.00
#
_symmetry.space_group_name_H-M   'P 1'
#
loop_
_entity.id
_entity.type
_entity.pdbx_description
1 polymer ?
#
loop_
_entity_poly.entity_id
_entity_poly.type
_entity_poly.pdbx_seq_one_letter_code
_entity_poly.pdbx_strand_id
1 'polypeptide(L)'
;MNKEQYRPRLTKEEYQAILAMRGGWNPELSEYNTVLEHKTPAKVLVFDVETAPLRSYTWGLWKQNIQTSHIISDWFMLTWSAKWLFEDEVFSDRLTSKEALAEDDRRISHSIWKLIDEADIIIAHNANRFDVKKLNTRFLLNGLNPPMPYQVIDTLEHLRKRFSISSNRLDYVNELLGIGRKIDTGGFALWEGCMRGDALSLKKMEEYNIVDVEILEETYLRIRAWIKPHPNMGLFIEDNVEVCPACGSKELKFGGTPYRTAANSYETFRCEECGSVGRSRTSTHKHSTTRSIPR
;
A
#
# COMPACT_ATOMS: atom_id res chain seq x y z
N MET A 1 -17.09 13.65 -10.70
CA MET A 1 -16.95 13.66 -9.23
C MET A 1 -16.56 15.05 -8.78
N ASN A 2 -17.28 15.61 -7.81
CA ASN A 2 -16.99 16.95 -7.30
C ASN A 2 -15.79 16.88 -6.33
N LYS A 3 -14.69 17.59 -6.66
CA LYS A 3 -13.41 17.60 -5.92
C LYS A 3 -13.49 18.29 -4.54
N GLU A 4 -14.67 18.77 -4.14
CA GLU A 4 -14.90 19.58 -2.93
C GLU A 4 -15.01 18.78 -1.61
N GLN A 5 -14.93 17.45 -1.62
CA GLN A 5 -15.10 16.62 -0.40
C GLN A 5 -13.80 16.31 0.38
N TYR A 6 -12.62 16.68 -0.13
CA TYR A 6 -11.33 16.35 0.48
C TYR A 6 -10.63 17.59 1.05
N ARG A 7 -9.94 17.47 2.19
CA ARG A 7 -9.14 18.54 2.83
C ARG A 7 -7.64 18.38 2.51
N PRO A 8 -6.83 19.45 2.70
CA PRO A 8 -6.00 20.11 1.68
C PRO A 8 -4.79 19.32 1.15
N ARG A 9 -4.35 19.74 -0.05
CA ARG A 9 -3.23 19.24 -0.88
C ARG A 9 -1.86 19.64 -0.29
N LEU A 10 -0.92 18.70 -0.23
CA LEU A 10 0.52 18.99 -0.19
C LEU A 10 1.07 18.86 -1.62
N THR A 11 1.93 19.79 -2.05
CA THR A 11 2.66 19.68 -3.33
C THR A 11 3.94 18.86 -3.19
N LYS A 12 4.49 18.38 -4.30
CA LYS A 12 5.78 17.65 -4.34
C LYS A 12 6.91 18.46 -3.71
N GLU A 13 6.94 19.78 -3.90
CA GLU A 13 7.93 20.67 -3.29
C GLU A 13 7.74 20.80 -1.77
N GLU A 14 6.50 20.87 -1.29
CA GLU A 14 6.19 20.90 0.14
C GLU A 14 6.63 19.59 0.80
N TYR A 15 6.40 18.44 0.15
CA TYR A 15 6.88 17.14 0.60
C TYR A 15 8.42 17.05 0.63
N GLN A 16 9.11 17.49 -0.42
CA GLN A 16 10.58 17.46 -0.46
C GLN A 16 11.20 18.37 0.62
N ALA A 17 10.61 19.54 0.87
CA ALA A 17 11.03 20.41 1.96
C ALA A 17 10.85 19.73 3.33
N ILE A 18 9.74 19.01 3.50
CA ILE A 18 9.45 18.22 4.70
C ILE A 18 10.49 17.09 4.88
N LEU A 19 10.84 16.34 3.84
CA LEU A 19 11.84 15.27 3.90
C LEU A 19 13.25 15.79 4.20
N ALA A 20 13.66 16.89 3.57
CA ALA A 20 14.96 17.51 3.78
C ALA A 20 15.15 17.99 5.23
N MET A 21 14.08 18.45 5.89
CA MET A 21 14.10 18.83 7.30
C MET A 21 14.16 17.63 8.27
N ARG A 22 13.89 16.39 7.82
CA ARG A 22 13.64 15.21 8.67
C ARG A 22 14.84 14.28 8.88
N GLY A 23 16.04 14.65 8.44
CA GLY A 23 17.31 14.04 8.90
C GLY A 23 17.48 12.53 8.64
N GLY A 24 16.94 12.01 7.52
CA GLY A 24 17.05 10.60 7.14
C GLY A 24 17.29 10.37 5.65
N TRP A 25 17.57 11.42 4.89
CA TRP A 25 17.80 11.36 3.45
C TRP A 25 19.28 11.08 3.16
N ASN A 26 19.58 9.96 2.51
CA ASN A 26 20.92 9.65 2.03
C ASN A 26 20.98 9.85 0.49
N PRO A 27 21.61 10.94 0.01
CA PRO A 27 21.69 11.25 -1.43
C PRO A 27 22.34 10.13 -2.25
N GLU A 28 23.39 9.49 -1.72
CA GLU A 28 24.15 8.47 -2.45
C GLU A 28 23.34 7.18 -2.69
N LEU A 29 22.39 6.84 -1.82
CA LEU A 29 21.46 5.72 -2.04
C LEU A 29 20.29 6.10 -2.96
N SER A 30 20.02 7.41 -3.15
CA SER A 30 18.96 7.90 -4.03
C SER A 30 19.37 7.97 -5.50
N GLU A 31 20.64 8.29 -5.79
CA GLU A 31 21.16 8.42 -7.16
C GLU A 31 21.19 7.10 -7.95
N TYR A 32 21.40 5.95 -7.31
CA TYR A 32 21.36 4.63 -7.96
C TYR A 32 19.93 4.13 -8.28
N ASN A 33 18.89 4.90 -7.95
CA ASN A 33 17.50 4.45 -7.92
C ASN A 33 16.56 5.46 -8.60
N THR A 34 16.88 5.94 -9.80
CA THR A 34 15.94 6.72 -10.60
C THR A 34 14.75 5.83 -10.97
N VAL A 35 13.71 5.83 -10.14
CA VAL A 35 12.46 5.14 -10.45
C VAL A 35 11.76 5.99 -11.50
N LEU A 36 11.78 5.53 -12.74
CA LEU A 36 11.05 6.21 -13.81
C LEU A 36 9.54 5.95 -13.65
N GLU A 37 8.78 7.05 -13.70
CA GLU A 37 7.32 7.12 -13.57
C GLU A 37 6.67 6.68 -14.89
N HIS A 38 6.34 5.40 -15.04
CA HIS A 38 5.56 4.93 -16.19
C HIS A 38 4.09 4.80 -15.77
N LYS A 39 3.24 5.74 -16.21
CA LYS A 39 1.81 5.73 -15.91
C LYS A 39 1.12 4.62 -16.70
N THR A 40 0.45 3.71 -16.00
CA THR A 40 -0.40 2.66 -16.58
C THR A 40 -1.87 3.10 -16.51
N PRO A 41 -2.77 2.59 -17.38
CA PRO A 41 -4.19 2.89 -17.26
C PRO A 41 -4.85 2.30 -15.99
N ALA A 42 -4.19 1.34 -15.33
CA ALA A 42 -4.64 0.77 -14.06
C ALA A 42 -4.78 1.86 -12.98
N LYS A 43 -5.91 1.88 -12.28
CA LYS A 43 -6.12 2.71 -11.10
C LYS A 43 -5.51 2.01 -9.88
N VAL A 44 -4.31 2.46 -9.49
CA VAL A 44 -3.55 1.89 -8.38
C VAL A 44 -3.61 2.81 -7.17
N LEU A 45 -4.30 2.39 -6.11
CA LEU A 45 -4.47 3.18 -4.90
C LEU A 45 -3.44 2.77 -3.83
N VAL A 46 -2.56 3.67 -3.42
CA VAL A 46 -1.73 3.51 -2.23
C VAL A 46 -2.47 4.13 -1.05
N PHE A 47 -2.66 3.42 0.05
CA PHE A 47 -3.40 3.94 1.19
C PHE A 47 -2.93 3.38 2.52
N ASP A 48 -3.31 4.06 3.60
CA ASP A 48 -3.06 3.68 4.98
C ASP A 48 -4.21 4.17 5.87
N VAL A 49 -4.55 3.42 6.92
CA VAL A 49 -5.62 3.80 7.87
C VAL A 49 -5.14 3.75 9.30
N GLU A 50 -5.58 4.72 10.10
CA GLU A 50 -5.34 4.73 11.53
C GLU A 50 -6.63 4.41 12.30
N THR A 51 -6.52 3.51 13.27
CA THR A 51 -7.66 3.06 14.08
C THR A 51 -7.44 3.32 15.56
N ALA A 52 -8.50 3.67 16.28
CA ALA A 52 -8.49 3.71 17.73
C ALA A 52 -8.26 2.30 18.30
N PRO A 53 -7.53 2.17 19.42
CA PRO A 53 -7.45 0.90 20.13
C PRO A 53 -8.81 0.48 20.68
N LEU A 54 -9.04 -0.83 20.78
CA LEU A 54 -10.16 -1.37 21.56
C LEU A 54 -9.98 -0.97 23.03
N ARG A 55 -11.06 -0.51 23.68
CA ARG A 55 -11.07 -0.15 25.10
C ARG A 55 -11.75 -1.24 25.91
N SER A 56 -11.13 -1.69 27.00
CA SER A 56 -11.68 -2.74 27.86
C SER A 56 -11.24 -2.61 29.31
N TYR A 57 -11.99 -3.22 30.21
CA TYR A 57 -11.58 -3.40 31.61
C TYR A 57 -10.65 -4.61 31.75
N THR A 58 -9.56 -4.43 32.49
CA THR A 58 -8.61 -5.50 32.83
C THR A 58 -8.20 -5.41 34.30
N TRP A 59 -7.96 -6.56 34.94
CA TRP A 59 -7.56 -6.64 36.35
C TRP A 59 -6.04 -6.53 36.56
N GLY A 60 -5.26 -6.67 35.50
CA GLY A 60 -3.80 -6.64 35.58
C GLY A 60 -3.15 -6.30 34.25
N LEU A 61 -1.82 -6.15 34.29
CA LEU A 61 -1.04 -5.78 33.10
C LEU A 61 -0.65 -6.99 32.24
N TRP A 62 -0.51 -8.18 32.83
CA TRP A 62 0.10 -9.34 32.17
C TRP A 62 -0.85 -10.53 32.08
N LYS A 63 -0.77 -11.29 30.96
CA LYS A 63 -1.47 -12.57 30.72
C LYS A 63 -3.00 -12.49 30.92
N GLN A 64 -3.60 -11.39 30.47
CA GLN A 64 -5.05 -11.19 30.53
C GLN A 64 -5.68 -11.59 29.20
N ASN A 65 -6.68 -12.48 29.24
CA ASN A 65 -7.56 -12.74 28.11
C ASN A 65 -8.84 -11.95 28.34
N ILE A 66 -9.08 -10.93 27.50
CA ILE A 66 -10.21 -10.01 27.66
C ILE A 66 -11.48 -10.69 27.13
N GLN A 67 -12.49 -10.84 28.00
CA GLN A 67 -13.81 -11.31 27.59
C GLN A 67 -14.57 -10.19 26.86
N THR A 68 -15.42 -10.55 25.90
CA THR A 68 -16.20 -9.57 25.12
C THR A 68 -17.12 -8.71 25.99
N SER A 69 -17.61 -9.24 27.11
CA SER A 69 -18.40 -8.50 28.10
C SER A 69 -17.63 -7.38 28.81
N HIS A 70 -16.29 -7.39 28.75
CA HIS A 70 -15.44 -6.35 29.35
C HIS A 70 -15.01 -5.29 28.35
N ILE A 71 -15.43 -5.40 27.09
CA ILE A 71 -15.19 -4.38 26.07
C ILE A 71 -16.09 -3.18 26.38
N ILE A 72 -15.46 -2.02 26.56
CA ILE A 72 -16.14 -0.73 26.75
C ILE A 72 -16.55 -0.19 25.39
N SER A 73 -15.61 -0.21 24.44
CA SER A 73 -15.88 0.05 23.04
C SER A 73 -14.90 -0.69 22.14
N ASP A 74 -15.40 -1.09 20.97
CA ASP A 74 -14.58 -1.62 19.89
C ASP A 74 -13.70 -0.54 19.28
N TRP A 75 -12.75 -0.98 18.46
CA TRP A 75 -11.97 -0.08 17.63
C TRP A 75 -12.87 0.59 16.56
N PHE A 76 -12.48 1.79 16.16
CA PHE A 76 -13.09 2.56 15.07
C PHE A 76 -12.00 3.30 14.28
N MET A 77 -12.28 3.74 13.07
CA MET A 77 -11.32 4.50 12.27
C MET A 77 -11.18 5.93 12.81
N LEU A 78 -9.95 6.42 12.87
CA LEU A 78 -9.64 7.80 13.23
C LEU A 78 -9.37 8.65 11.99
N THR A 79 -8.49 8.15 11.12
CA THR A 79 -8.08 8.81 9.88
C THR A 79 -7.84 7.78 8.79
N TRP A 80 -7.87 8.24 7.55
CA TRP A 80 -7.26 7.53 6.44
C TRP A 80 -6.55 8.52 5.52
N SER A 81 -5.55 8.02 4.80
CA SER A 81 -4.88 8.71 3.72
C SER A 81 -4.76 7.79 2.51
N ALA A 82 -4.79 8.36 1.31
CA ALA A 82 -4.64 7.61 0.08
C ALA A 82 -4.10 8.50 -1.05
N LYS A 83 -3.37 7.91 -1.99
CA LYS A 83 -2.99 8.55 -3.24
C LYS A 83 -3.09 7.58 -4.40
N TRP A 84 -3.39 8.09 -5.58
CA TRP A 84 -3.18 7.33 -6.81
C TRP A 84 -1.69 7.27 -7.10
N LEU A 85 -1.20 6.10 -7.48
CA LEU A 85 0.21 5.87 -7.75
C LEU A 85 0.74 6.86 -8.81
N PHE A 86 1.85 7.53 -8.52
CA PHE A 86 2.46 8.59 -9.35
C PHE A 86 1.65 9.90 -9.47
N GLU A 87 0.59 10.08 -8.69
CA GLU A 87 -0.05 11.39 -8.54
C GLU A 87 0.54 12.13 -7.33
N ASP A 88 0.70 13.45 -7.45
CA ASP A 88 1.17 14.27 -6.33
C ASP A 88 0.05 14.49 -5.29
N GLU A 89 -1.22 14.37 -5.67
CA GLU A 89 -2.36 14.62 -4.79
C GLU A 89 -2.55 13.45 -3.80
N VAL A 90 -2.43 13.77 -2.50
CA VAL A 90 -2.81 12.87 -1.40
C VAL A 90 -4.20 13.27 -0.89
N PHE A 91 -5.12 12.32 -0.92
CA PHE A 91 -6.45 12.40 -0.33
C PHE A 91 -6.37 11.97 1.13
N SER A 92 -7.11 12.63 2.00
CA SER A 92 -7.23 12.21 3.40
C SER A 92 -8.60 12.59 3.96
N ASP A 93 -8.97 11.91 5.03
CA ASP A 93 -10.11 12.27 5.86
C ASP A 93 -9.85 11.86 7.31
N ARG A 94 -10.48 12.58 8.24
CA ARG A 94 -10.37 12.34 9.67
C ARG A 94 -11.69 12.59 10.37
N LEU A 95 -11.85 11.98 11.54
CA LEU A 95 -12.96 12.34 12.42
C LEU A 95 -12.88 13.81 12.85
N THR A 96 -14.06 14.41 12.97
CA THR A 96 -14.25 15.62 13.75
C THR A 96 -14.25 15.30 15.25
N SER A 97 -14.05 16.30 16.11
CA SER A 97 -14.15 16.14 17.57
C SER A 97 -15.44 15.47 18.01
N LYS A 98 -16.57 15.84 17.39
CA LYS A 98 -17.89 15.27 17.70
C LYS A 98 -17.99 13.81 17.29
N GLU A 99 -17.53 13.48 16.08
CA GLU A 99 -17.52 12.10 15.57
C GLU A 99 -16.61 11.21 16.43
N ALA A 100 -15.43 11.69 16.83
CA ALA A 100 -14.51 10.96 17.69
C ALA A 100 -15.09 10.65 19.08
N LEU A 101 -15.75 11.64 19.72
CA LEU A 101 -16.45 11.43 20.99
C LEU A 101 -17.65 10.47 20.87
N ALA A 102 -18.26 10.41 19.69
CA ALA A 102 -19.36 9.50 19.39
C ALA A 102 -18.91 8.14 18.84
N GLU A 103 -17.60 7.96 18.59
CA GLU A 103 -17.01 6.79 17.91
C GLU A 103 -17.67 6.49 16.54
N ASP A 104 -18.13 7.54 15.86
CA ASP A 104 -18.84 7.47 14.59
C ASP A 104 -17.92 7.74 13.40
N ASP A 105 -17.39 6.66 12.81
CA ASP A 105 -16.52 6.73 11.64
C ASP A 105 -17.24 6.55 10.30
N ARG A 106 -18.58 6.63 10.27
CA ARG A 106 -19.37 6.35 9.07
C ARG A 106 -18.98 7.21 7.90
N ARG A 107 -18.79 8.52 8.14
CA ARG A 107 -18.44 9.48 7.10
C ARG A 107 -17.09 9.14 6.46
N ILE A 108 -16.08 8.93 7.28
CA ILE A 108 -14.72 8.65 6.77
C ILE A 108 -14.62 7.25 6.16
N SER A 109 -15.36 6.28 6.69
CA SER A 109 -15.49 4.95 6.09
C SER A 109 -16.09 5.03 4.68
N HIS A 110 -17.13 5.85 4.50
CA HIS A 110 -17.77 6.06 3.20
C HIS A 110 -16.86 6.80 2.21
N SER A 111 -16.03 7.74 2.67
CA SER A 111 -15.14 8.50 1.78
C SER A 111 -14.00 7.64 1.23
N ILE A 112 -13.34 6.80 2.05
CA ILE A 112 -12.33 5.84 1.54
C ILE A 112 -12.94 4.72 0.69
N TRP A 113 -14.17 4.29 1.01
CA TRP A 113 -14.87 3.26 0.24
C TRP A 113 -14.97 3.64 -1.24
N LYS A 114 -15.28 4.91 -1.56
CA LYS A 114 -15.36 5.40 -2.94
C LYS A 114 -14.05 5.24 -3.70
N LEU A 115 -12.92 5.49 -3.04
CA LEU A 115 -11.60 5.36 -3.67
C LEU A 115 -11.26 3.88 -3.93
N ILE A 116 -11.55 3.01 -2.97
CA ILE A 116 -11.30 1.57 -3.10
C ILE A 116 -12.23 0.94 -4.13
N ASP A 117 -13.50 1.38 -4.21
CA ASP A 117 -14.48 0.89 -5.19
C ASP A 117 -14.09 1.20 -6.65
N GLU A 118 -13.24 2.21 -6.85
CA GLU A 118 -12.71 2.56 -8.16
C GLU A 118 -11.33 1.92 -8.47
N ALA A 119 -10.68 1.31 -7.48
CA ALA A 119 -9.32 0.83 -7.63
C ALA A 119 -9.29 -0.55 -8.31
N ASP A 120 -8.38 -0.72 -9.27
CA ASP A 120 -8.04 -2.02 -9.83
C ASP A 120 -7.07 -2.78 -8.90
N ILE A 121 -6.18 -2.02 -8.27
CA ILE A 121 -5.11 -2.51 -7.41
C ILE A 121 -5.02 -1.58 -6.20
N ILE A 122 -4.90 -2.17 -5.01
CA ILE A 122 -4.58 -1.44 -3.78
C ILE A 122 -3.20 -1.83 -3.25
N ILE A 123 -2.49 -0.86 -2.69
CA ILE A 123 -1.17 -1.01 -2.07
C ILE A 123 -1.26 -0.51 -0.63
N ALA A 124 -0.96 -1.40 0.32
CA ALA A 124 -0.91 -1.08 1.74
C ALA A 124 0.15 -1.95 2.44
N HIS A 125 0.60 -1.53 3.63
CA HIS A 125 1.57 -2.29 4.42
C HIS A 125 0.84 -3.12 5.48
N ASN A 126 0.88 -4.45 5.39
CA ASN A 126 0.08 -5.38 6.21
C ASN A 126 -1.44 -5.40 5.87
N ALA A 127 -1.78 -4.94 4.65
CA ALA A 127 -3.12 -4.84 4.12
C ALA A 127 -4.00 -6.07 4.38
N ASN A 128 -3.48 -7.26 4.06
CA ASN A 128 -4.23 -8.51 4.10
C ASN A 128 -4.63 -8.94 5.51
N ARG A 129 -3.85 -8.51 6.52
CA ARG A 129 -4.08 -8.87 7.92
C ARG A 129 -4.75 -7.77 8.72
N PHE A 130 -4.61 -6.51 8.29
CA PHE A 130 -5.09 -5.35 9.01
C PHE A 130 -6.09 -4.53 8.18
N ASP A 131 -5.62 -3.67 7.28
CA ASP A 131 -6.39 -2.61 6.64
C ASP A 131 -7.65 -3.14 5.94
N VAL A 132 -7.49 -4.14 5.06
CA VAL A 132 -8.60 -4.70 4.26
C VAL A 132 -9.66 -5.30 5.19
N LYS A 133 -9.26 -5.99 6.26
CA LYS A 133 -10.20 -6.61 7.21
C LYS A 133 -10.91 -5.56 8.06
N LYS A 134 -10.18 -4.54 8.51
CA LYS A 134 -10.72 -3.41 9.28
C LYS A 134 -11.74 -2.65 8.42
N LEU A 135 -11.37 -2.25 7.22
CA LEU A 135 -12.25 -1.56 6.29
C LEU A 135 -13.49 -2.38 5.94
N ASN A 136 -13.35 -3.66 5.59
CA ASN A 136 -14.51 -4.52 5.33
C ASN A 136 -15.46 -4.61 6.53
N THR A 137 -14.92 -4.63 7.76
CA THR A 137 -15.74 -4.60 8.97
C THR A 137 -16.50 -3.27 9.08
N ARG A 138 -15.83 -2.12 8.86
CA ARG A 138 -16.51 -0.82 8.90
C ARG A 138 -17.51 -0.64 7.77
N PHE A 139 -17.23 -1.17 6.57
CA PHE A 139 -18.16 -1.15 5.46
C PHE A 139 -19.43 -1.93 5.80
N LEU A 140 -19.29 -3.14 6.35
CA LEU A 140 -20.41 -3.95 6.83
C LEU A 140 -21.24 -3.22 7.90
N LEU A 141 -20.59 -2.67 8.93
CA LEU A 141 -21.26 -1.98 10.04
C LEU A 141 -21.98 -0.70 9.58
N ASN A 142 -21.45 -0.03 8.55
CA ASN A 142 -22.00 1.21 8.00
C ASN A 142 -22.97 0.97 6.82
N GLY A 143 -23.34 -0.28 6.52
CA GLY A 143 -24.31 -0.62 5.48
C GLY A 143 -23.80 -0.37 4.05
N LEU A 144 -22.48 -0.40 3.85
CA LEU A 144 -21.85 -0.29 2.54
C LEU A 144 -21.68 -1.68 1.92
N ASN A 145 -21.81 -1.75 0.59
CA ASN A 145 -21.52 -2.96 -0.17
C ASN A 145 -20.01 -3.27 -0.12
N PRO A 146 -19.61 -4.53 -0.37
CA PRO A 146 -18.21 -4.78 -0.70
C PRO A 146 -17.81 -3.90 -1.90
N PRO A 147 -16.61 -3.29 -1.88
CA PRO A 147 -16.10 -2.58 -3.06
C PRO A 147 -15.98 -3.52 -4.27
N MET A 148 -15.92 -2.95 -5.47
CA MET A 148 -15.62 -3.71 -6.68
C MET A 148 -14.31 -4.52 -6.55
N PRO A 149 -14.18 -5.65 -7.27
CA PRO A 149 -13.01 -6.52 -7.14
C PRO A 149 -11.71 -5.80 -7.49
N TYR A 150 -10.72 -5.91 -6.60
CA TYR A 150 -9.37 -5.37 -6.78
C TYR A 150 -8.30 -6.42 -6.46
N GLN A 151 -7.08 -6.19 -6.92
CA GLN A 151 -5.89 -6.95 -6.48
C GLN A 151 -5.19 -6.23 -5.33
N VAL A 152 -4.52 -6.98 -4.44
CA VAL A 152 -3.81 -6.42 -3.29
C VAL A 152 -2.31 -6.63 -3.45
N ILE A 153 -1.55 -5.56 -3.26
CA ILE A 153 -0.11 -5.59 -3.05
C ILE A 153 0.16 -5.26 -1.57
N ASP A 154 0.38 -6.31 -0.76
CA ASP A 154 0.76 -6.16 0.64
C ASP A 154 2.29 -6.12 0.76
N THR A 155 2.84 -4.93 0.97
CA THR A 155 4.31 -4.74 0.98
C THR A 155 4.98 -5.54 2.10
N LEU A 156 4.34 -5.66 3.27
CA LEU A 156 4.86 -6.44 4.39
C LEU A 156 4.97 -7.93 4.06
N GLU A 157 3.94 -8.48 3.39
CA GLU A 157 3.94 -9.87 2.97
C GLU A 157 5.07 -10.14 1.97
N HIS A 158 5.26 -9.25 0.98
CA HIS A 158 6.33 -9.40 0.01
C HIS A 158 7.72 -9.21 0.61
N LEU A 159 7.88 -8.28 1.55
CA LEU A 159 9.14 -8.07 2.26
C LEU A 159 9.58 -9.35 2.99
N ARG A 160 8.67 -9.94 3.78
CA ARG A 160 8.89 -11.20 4.50
C ARG A 160 9.22 -12.38 3.60
N LYS A 161 8.62 -12.44 2.40
CA LYS A 161 8.86 -13.53 1.44
C LYS A 161 10.18 -13.41 0.69
N ARG A 162 10.70 -12.19 0.53
CA ARG A 162 11.78 -11.90 -0.42
C ARG A 162 13.09 -11.49 0.24
N PHE A 163 13.05 -10.98 1.47
CA PHE A 163 14.22 -10.43 2.13
C PHE A 163 14.34 -10.93 3.56
N SER A 164 15.58 -11.01 4.04
CA SER A 164 15.91 -11.33 5.44
C SER A 164 16.18 -10.03 6.22
N ILE A 165 15.17 -9.16 6.29
CA ILE A 165 15.25 -7.89 7.02
C ILE A 165 14.96 -8.13 8.51
N SER A 166 15.77 -7.55 9.40
CA SER A 166 15.67 -7.72 10.85
C SER A 166 14.30 -7.33 11.42
N SER A 167 13.68 -6.28 10.89
CA SER A 167 12.31 -5.87 11.18
C SER A 167 11.61 -5.48 9.88
N ASN A 168 10.41 -6.02 9.63
CA ASN A 168 9.66 -5.66 8.44
C ASN A 168 8.66 -4.52 8.70
N ARG A 169 8.76 -3.82 9.84
CA ARG A 169 7.97 -2.61 10.05
C ARG A 169 8.36 -1.56 9.02
N LEU A 170 7.37 -0.82 8.53
CA LEU A 170 7.56 0.17 7.46
C LEU A 170 8.67 1.18 7.79
N ASP A 171 8.69 1.72 9.01
CA ASP A 171 9.71 2.65 9.49
C ASP A 171 11.16 2.11 9.33
N TYR A 172 11.39 0.87 9.77
CA TYR A 172 12.70 0.22 9.69
C TYR A 172 13.11 -0.05 8.25
N VAL A 173 12.17 -0.48 7.41
CA VAL A 173 12.43 -0.73 5.99
C VAL A 173 12.80 0.56 5.28
N ASN A 174 12.12 1.68 5.58
CA ASN A 174 12.42 2.97 4.99
C ASN A 174 13.77 3.52 5.39
N GLU A 175 14.17 3.32 6.65
CA GLU A 175 15.52 3.66 7.10
C GLU A 175 16.57 2.88 6.31
N LEU A 176 16.38 1.57 6.13
CA LEU A 176 17.29 0.75 5.32
C LEU A 176 17.36 1.17 3.85
N LEU A 177 16.26 1.67 3.30
CA LEU A 177 16.17 2.11 1.90
C LEU A 177 16.57 3.58 1.69
N GLY A 178 16.85 4.32 2.76
CA GLY A 178 17.18 5.75 2.72
C GLY A 178 16.03 6.67 2.29
N ILE A 179 14.77 6.26 2.53
CA ILE A 179 13.56 6.98 2.07
C ILE A 179 13.15 8.10 3.06
N GLY A 180 13.57 8.02 4.32
CA GLY A 180 13.22 8.99 5.37
C GLY A 180 12.51 8.33 6.56
N ARG A 181 12.21 9.12 7.60
CA ARG A 181 11.57 8.64 8.84
C ARG A 181 10.16 9.20 8.99
N LYS A 182 9.30 8.44 9.68
CA LYS A 182 7.95 8.85 10.10
C LYS A 182 7.98 10.05 11.04
N ILE A 183 6.87 10.79 11.10
CA ILE A 183 6.66 11.81 12.14
C ILE A 183 6.61 11.11 13.50
N ASP A 184 7.30 11.65 14.51
CA ASP A 184 7.12 11.19 15.89
C ASP A 184 5.69 11.50 16.37
N THR A 185 4.92 10.44 16.56
CA THR A 185 3.54 10.53 17.03
C THR A 185 3.48 11.01 18.49
N GLY A 186 4.56 10.90 19.26
CA GLY A 186 4.55 11.11 20.72
C GLY A 186 3.98 9.90 21.47
N GLY A 187 3.91 8.75 20.79
CA GLY A 187 3.39 7.50 21.33
C GLY A 187 1.87 7.50 21.52
N PHE A 188 1.40 6.72 22.50
CA PHE A 188 -0.03 6.47 22.73
C PHE A 188 -0.85 7.72 23.08
N ALA A 189 -0.20 8.80 23.54
CA ALA A 189 -0.85 10.05 23.88
C ALA A 189 -1.61 10.66 22.67
N LEU A 190 -1.12 10.46 21.45
CA LEU A 190 -1.80 10.93 20.24
C LEU A 190 -3.15 10.21 20.04
N TRP A 191 -3.17 8.87 20.16
CA TRP A 191 -4.40 8.09 20.06
C TRP A 191 -5.39 8.46 21.17
N GLU A 192 -4.89 8.64 22.40
CA GLU A 192 -5.72 9.08 23.51
C GLU A 192 -6.35 10.45 23.25
N GLY A 193 -5.58 11.43 22.77
CA GLY A 193 -6.08 12.75 22.38
C GLY A 193 -7.15 12.65 21.29
N CYS A 194 -6.92 11.82 20.28
CA CYS A 194 -7.91 11.56 19.22
C CYS A 194 -9.22 11.00 19.79
N MET A 195 -9.16 9.98 20.65
CA MET A 195 -10.35 9.39 21.29
C MET A 195 -11.09 10.36 22.22
N ARG A 196 -10.41 11.36 22.77
CA ARG A 196 -11.02 12.45 23.56
C ARG A 196 -11.60 13.58 22.70
N GLY A 197 -11.54 13.45 21.37
CA GLY A 197 -12.02 14.46 20.44
C GLY A 197 -11.14 15.71 20.37
N ASP A 198 -9.88 15.65 20.79
CA ASP A 198 -8.97 16.78 20.66
C ASP A 198 -8.67 17.07 19.18
N ALA A 199 -9.07 18.25 18.73
CA ALA A 199 -9.01 18.64 17.33
C ALA A 199 -7.56 18.72 16.80
N LEU A 200 -6.61 19.06 17.67
CA LEU A 200 -5.18 19.12 17.33
C LEU A 200 -4.59 17.72 17.18
N SER A 201 -4.89 16.80 18.10
CA SER A 201 -4.49 15.40 18.01
C SER A 201 -5.05 14.74 16.75
N LEU A 202 -6.33 14.95 16.45
CA LEU A 202 -6.96 14.42 15.22
C LEU A 202 -6.28 14.97 13.95
N LYS A 203 -5.87 16.25 13.97
CA LYS A 203 -5.15 16.86 12.84
C LYS A 203 -3.73 16.28 12.72
N LYS A 204 -3.02 16.12 13.83
CA LYS A 204 -1.69 15.53 13.85
C LYS A 204 -1.72 14.07 13.37
N MET A 205 -2.77 13.32 13.69
CA MET A 205 -2.96 11.95 13.20
C MET A 205 -3.14 11.91 11.67
N GLU A 206 -3.93 12.83 11.12
CA GLU A 206 -4.12 12.99 9.67
C GLU A 206 -2.79 13.34 8.98
N GLU A 207 -2.04 14.32 9.51
CA GLU A 207 -0.71 14.69 9.00
C GLU A 207 0.29 13.52 9.04
N TYR A 208 0.25 12.70 10.09
CA TYR A 208 1.06 11.49 10.22
C TYR A 208 0.69 10.44 9.16
N ASN A 209 -0.60 10.18 8.98
CA ASN A 209 -1.14 9.18 8.06
C ASN A 209 -0.92 9.59 6.58
N ILE A 210 -0.96 10.89 6.27
CA ILE A 210 -0.55 11.44 4.96
C ILE A 210 0.89 11.05 4.61
N VAL A 211 1.81 11.31 5.53
CA VAL A 211 3.24 11.00 5.34
C VAL A 211 3.48 9.49 5.18
N ASP A 212 2.74 8.66 5.92
CA ASP A 212 2.87 7.21 5.83
C ASP A 212 2.54 6.68 4.43
N VAL A 213 1.57 7.27 3.73
CA VAL A 213 1.21 6.90 2.35
C VAL A 213 2.28 7.28 1.34
N GLU A 214 2.87 8.47 1.48
CA GLU A 214 3.95 8.92 0.59
C GLU A 214 5.18 8.03 0.74
N ILE A 215 5.56 7.73 1.99
CA ILE A 215 6.67 6.85 2.30
C ILE A 215 6.38 5.40 1.84
N LEU A 216 5.14 4.94 1.96
CA LEU A 216 4.71 3.63 1.48
C LEU A 216 4.82 3.51 -0.05
N GLU A 217 4.43 4.54 -0.79
CA GLU A 217 4.60 4.57 -2.24
C GLU A 217 6.07 4.40 -2.62
N GLU A 218 6.96 5.20 -2.02
CA GLU A 218 8.41 5.09 -2.25
C GLU A 218 8.95 3.70 -1.90
N THR A 219 8.49 3.14 -0.78
CA THR A 219 8.83 1.75 -0.40
C THR A 219 8.43 0.78 -1.49
N TYR A 220 7.18 0.85 -1.95
CA TYR A 220 6.66 0.01 -3.02
C TYR A 220 7.49 0.16 -4.29
N LEU A 221 7.78 1.38 -4.72
CA LEU A 221 8.56 1.66 -5.91
C LEU A 221 9.97 1.05 -5.86
N ARG A 222 10.63 1.07 -4.69
CA ARG A 222 11.94 0.42 -4.50
C ARG A 222 11.88 -1.10 -4.52
N ILE A 223 10.79 -1.71 -4.06
CA ILE A 223 10.70 -3.17 -3.96
C ILE A 223 9.90 -3.83 -5.09
N ARG A 224 9.18 -3.07 -5.95
CA ARG A 224 8.24 -3.60 -6.95
C ARG A 224 8.86 -4.65 -7.89
N ALA A 225 10.14 -4.50 -8.21
CA ALA A 225 10.89 -5.44 -9.05
C ALA A 225 10.98 -6.86 -8.45
N TRP A 226 10.96 -6.93 -7.11
CA TRP A 226 11.12 -8.14 -6.30
C TRP A 226 9.78 -8.77 -5.91
N ILE A 227 8.67 -8.06 -6.10
CA ILE A 227 7.32 -8.55 -5.81
C ILE A 227 6.93 -9.63 -6.82
N LYS A 228 6.67 -10.84 -6.32
CA LYS A 228 6.25 -12.00 -7.13
C LYS A 228 5.29 -12.89 -6.31
N PRO A 229 4.08 -13.21 -6.83
CA PRO A 229 3.49 -12.63 -8.04
C PRO A 229 3.21 -11.13 -7.84
N HIS A 230 3.29 -10.36 -8.93
CA HIS A 230 2.85 -8.96 -8.99
C HIS A 230 1.57 -8.91 -9.84
N PRO A 231 0.57 -8.07 -9.50
CA PRO A 231 -0.53 -7.75 -10.40
C PRO A 231 -0.01 -7.39 -11.79
N ASN A 232 -0.56 -7.99 -12.85
CA ASN A 232 -0.03 -7.76 -14.19
C ASN A 232 -0.55 -6.43 -14.75
N MET A 233 0.27 -5.39 -14.67
CA MET A 233 -0.05 -4.06 -15.17
C MET A 233 -0.38 -4.04 -16.68
N GLY A 234 0.16 -5.00 -17.44
CA GLY A 234 -0.14 -5.14 -18.87
C GLY A 234 -1.58 -5.56 -19.17
N LEU A 235 -2.34 -6.06 -18.20
CA LEU A 235 -3.77 -6.37 -18.40
C LEU A 235 -4.63 -5.11 -18.59
N PHE A 236 -4.12 -3.95 -18.18
CA PHE A 236 -4.82 -2.67 -18.24
C PHE A 236 -4.38 -1.82 -19.44
N ILE A 237 -3.45 -2.30 -20.25
CA ILE A 237 -2.97 -1.60 -21.44
C ILE A 237 -3.73 -2.17 -22.65
N GLU A 238 -4.45 -1.31 -23.37
CA GLU A 238 -5.32 -1.72 -24.49
C GLU A 238 -4.52 -2.25 -25.70
N ASP A 239 -3.29 -1.77 -25.87
CA ASP A 239 -2.40 -2.22 -26.94
C ASP A 239 -1.91 -3.66 -26.68
N ASN A 240 -1.95 -4.52 -27.70
CA ASN A 240 -1.33 -5.86 -27.69
C ASN A 240 0.21 -5.78 -27.79
N VAL A 241 0.83 -4.98 -26.92
CA VAL A 241 2.27 -4.77 -26.83
C VAL A 241 2.85 -5.52 -25.64
N GLU A 242 4.04 -6.07 -25.83
CA GLU A 242 4.75 -6.73 -24.75
C GLU A 242 5.30 -5.67 -23.79
N VAL A 243 4.88 -5.75 -22.54
CA VAL A 243 5.22 -4.78 -21.49
C VAL A 243 5.70 -5.48 -20.24
N CYS A 244 6.40 -4.73 -19.41
CA CYS A 244 6.76 -5.15 -18.07
C CYS A 244 5.48 -5.39 -17.24
N PRO A 245 5.24 -6.58 -16.68
CA PRO A 245 4.05 -6.83 -15.87
C PRO A 245 4.06 -6.06 -14.54
N ALA A 246 5.22 -5.57 -14.08
CA ALA A 246 5.34 -4.85 -12.82
C ALA A 246 5.07 -3.34 -12.94
N CYS A 247 5.41 -2.71 -14.07
CA CYS A 247 5.27 -1.25 -14.25
C CYS A 247 4.64 -0.82 -15.57
N GLY A 248 4.34 -1.74 -16.49
CA GLY A 248 3.75 -1.44 -17.79
C GLY A 248 4.70 -0.86 -18.85
N SER A 249 5.99 -0.70 -18.55
CA SER A 249 6.97 -0.18 -19.52
C SER A 249 7.19 -1.11 -20.72
N LYS A 250 7.41 -0.52 -21.89
CA LYS A 250 7.81 -1.19 -23.15
C LYS A 250 9.33 -1.40 -23.26
N GLU A 251 10.12 -0.76 -22.40
CA GLU A 251 11.59 -0.82 -22.41
C GLU A 251 12.09 -2.13 -21.77
N LEU A 252 12.11 -3.18 -22.60
CA LEU A 252 12.47 -4.55 -22.21
C LEU A 252 13.77 -4.97 -22.90
N LYS A 253 14.77 -5.33 -22.09
CA LYS A 253 16.03 -5.91 -22.56
C LYS A 253 15.98 -7.43 -22.48
N PHE A 254 15.86 -8.05 -23.64
CA PHE A 254 15.89 -9.49 -23.84
C PHE A 254 17.34 -10.04 -23.92
N GLY A 255 17.50 -11.36 -23.86
CA GLY A 255 18.80 -12.02 -23.96
C GLY A 255 19.38 -12.56 -22.65
N GLY A 256 18.54 -12.82 -21.64
CA GLY A 256 18.93 -13.47 -20.39
C GLY A 256 18.92 -15.01 -20.45
N THR A 257 19.15 -15.65 -19.30
CA THR A 257 18.98 -17.11 -19.16
C THR A 257 17.51 -17.49 -19.41
N PRO A 258 17.20 -18.41 -20.35
CA PRO A 258 15.83 -18.79 -20.63
C PRO A 258 15.12 -19.36 -19.40
N TYR A 259 13.88 -18.94 -19.19
CA TYR A 259 13.04 -19.51 -18.14
C TYR A 259 12.46 -20.84 -18.63
N ARG A 260 12.70 -21.92 -17.89
CA ARG A 260 12.26 -23.26 -18.27
C ARG A 260 11.19 -23.77 -17.32
N THR A 261 10.15 -24.35 -17.90
CA THR A 261 9.17 -25.20 -17.23
C THR A 261 9.43 -26.66 -17.65
N ALA A 262 8.68 -27.61 -17.09
CA ALA A 262 8.80 -29.01 -17.48
C ALA A 262 8.58 -29.27 -18.98
N ALA A 263 7.81 -28.42 -19.68
CA ALA A 263 7.41 -28.64 -21.07
C ALA A 263 7.87 -27.55 -22.06
N ASN A 264 8.23 -26.36 -21.58
CA ASN A 264 8.47 -25.19 -22.42
C ASN A 264 9.67 -24.36 -21.93
N SER A 265 10.36 -23.74 -22.89
CA SER A 265 11.34 -22.67 -22.64
C SER A 265 10.77 -21.32 -23.07
N TYR A 266 11.08 -20.26 -22.32
CA TYR A 266 10.62 -18.90 -22.58
C TYR A 266 11.82 -17.96 -22.55
N GLU A 267 11.81 -16.97 -23.44
CA GLU A 267 12.82 -15.92 -23.41
C GLU A 267 12.61 -15.05 -22.17
N THR A 268 13.69 -14.62 -21.54
CA THR A 268 13.64 -13.75 -20.37
C THR A 268 14.07 -12.34 -20.73
N PHE A 269 13.50 -11.38 -20.01
CA PHE A 269 13.86 -9.98 -20.14
C PHE A 269 14.10 -9.36 -18.76
N ARG A 270 14.87 -8.28 -18.76
CA ARG A 270 14.90 -7.30 -17.67
C ARG A 270 14.27 -6.01 -18.16
N CYS A 271 13.37 -5.45 -17.37
CA CYS A 271 12.82 -4.13 -17.64
C CYS A 271 13.88 -3.07 -17.29
N GLU A 272 14.15 -2.15 -18.21
CA GLU A 272 15.16 -1.09 -18.02
C GLU A 272 14.65 0.01 -17.07
N GLU A 273 13.33 0.17 -16.90
CA GLU A 273 12.72 1.21 -16.05
C GLU A 273 12.61 0.81 -14.57
N CYS A 274 12.15 -0.42 -14.30
CA CYS A 274 11.91 -0.89 -12.93
C CYS A 274 12.86 -1.99 -12.49
N GLY A 275 13.73 -2.49 -13.37
CA GLY A 275 14.66 -3.59 -13.09
C GLY A 275 14.00 -4.95 -12.92
N SER A 276 12.66 -5.07 -13.04
CA SER A 276 11.98 -6.35 -12.84
C SER A 276 12.37 -7.35 -13.93
N VAL A 277 12.49 -8.61 -13.53
CA VAL A 277 12.76 -9.72 -14.45
C VAL A 277 11.44 -10.39 -14.81
N GLY A 278 11.22 -10.60 -16.10
CA GLY A 278 10.05 -11.26 -16.66
C GLY A 278 10.43 -12.29 -17.73
N ARG A 279 9.41 -12.83 -18.39
CA ARG A 279 9.56 -13.76 -19.51
C ARG A 279 8.51 -13.49 -20.56
N SER A 280 8.82 -13.83 -21.81
CA SER A 280 7.85 -13.76 -22.90
C SER A 280 6.68 -14.73 -22.66
N ARG A 281 5.52 -14.36 -23.19
CA ARG A 281 4.31 -15.20 -23.11
C ARG A 281 4.44 -16.45 -23.99
N THR A 282 5.08 -16.29 -25.14
CA THR A 282 5.22 -17.34 -26.15
C THR A 282 6.47 -18.17 -25.88
N SER A 283 6.33 -19.49 -25.90
CA SER A 283 7.48 -20.38 -25.74
C SER A 283 8.39 -20.31 -26.97
N THR A 284 9.71 -20.26 -26.72
CA THR A 284 10.75 -20.32 -27.76
C THR A 284 11.08 -21.75 -28.18
N HIS A 285 10.77 -22.75 -27.33
CA HIS A 285 10.93 -24.17 -27.65
C HIS A 285 9.76 -24.99 -27.11
N LYS A 286 8.97 -25.58 -28.01
CA LYS A 286 7.98 -26.63 -27.68
C LYS A 286 8.71 -27.97 -27.66
N HIS A 287 8.81 -28.63 -26.50
CA HIS A 287 9.20 -30.04 -26.52
C HIS A 287 8.08 -30.84 -27.20
N SER A 288 8.42 -31.58 -28.27
CA SER A 288 7.57 -32.61 -28.84
C SER A 288 7.34 -33.67 -27.77
N THR A 289 6.19 -33.62 -27.09
CA THR A 289 5.73 -34.76 -26.28
C THR A 289 5.50 -35.92 -27.23
N THR A 290 6.13 -37.06 -26.93
CA THR A 290 5.94 -38.34 -27.60
C THR A 290 4.43 -38.59 -27.76
N ARG A 291 3.95 -38.65 -29.01
CA ARG A 291 2.63 -39.21 -29.31
C ARG A 291 2.62 -40.63 -28.78
N SER A 292 1.73 -40.93 -27.84
CA SER A 292 1.38 -42.31 -27.53
C SER A 292 0.84 -42.95 -28.81
N ILE A 293 1.56 -43.95 -29.32
CA ILE A 293 1.03 -44.82 -30.38
C ILE A 293 -0.09 -45.63 -29.70
N PRO A 294 -1.34 -45.57 -30.19
CA PRO A 294 -2.40 -46.41 -29.64
C PRO A 294 -2.05 -47.88 -29.90
N ARG A 295 -2.09 -48.70 -28.84
CA ARG A 295 -2.07 -50.16 -28.97
C ARG A 295 -3.45 -50.66 -29.35
#